data_AF-A0A165UM09-F1
#
_entry.id   AF-A0A165UM09-F1
#
_cell.length_a   1.000
_cell.length_b   1.000
_cell.length_c   1.000
_cell.angle_alpha   90.00
_cell.angle_beta   90.00
_cell.angle_gamma   90.00
#
_symmetry.space_group_name_H-M   'P 1'
#
loop_
_entity.id
_entity.type
_entity.pdbx_description
1 polymer ?
#
loop_
_entity_poly.entity_id
_entity_poly.type
_entity_poly.pdbx_seq_one_letter_code
_entity_poly.pdbx_strand_id
1 'polypeptide(L)'
;MPGSDLRQTFKMFTPLIFAIIGIAVVASPILASANGKEPVSPTESASKKVVIETPQAGGGVHVDEMQQTQCAVMIDDFNEYPSADDWDIHRMNKPENFQIQSKVVRDGKHSLAITVFGDDELDSEGNLKNELWVARQKRCKFGDEVWYSFSFQIEGTVWPAGSTRWVIGQWKEDSGGSPFLAQRFDNGVFHITVQHNKIRKLVAQADGSYKQDYKDFSRDLQQMLSLDRQGFRNKNDASRTSGEFLQSGMTLEELKEAIQKQDTSKFPFLADPETYSDYPGIKIELSDNPVLPDPTDGWVDMRYRVKGSREGQGIIEIWANGTFIARVTGYIGNDKFSGDTQYFKFGHYRDYDRDDLQSTVYLDRFRRGPHRSDVD
;
A
#
# COMPACT_ATOMS: atom_id res chain seq x y z
N MET A 1 31.67 -5.71 -54.97
CA MET A 1 32.72 -6.73 -54.72
C MET A 1 32.92 -6.84 -53.21
N PRO A 2 32.92 -8.04 -52.63
CA PRO A 2 32.89 -8.22 -51.17
C PRO A 2 34.24 -8.66 -50.57
N GLY A 3 34.37 -8.47 -49.27
CA GLY A 3 35.46 -8.93 -48.40
C GLY A 3 35.44 -8.08 -47.13
N SER A 4 35.46 -8.61 -45.91
CA SER A 4 35.55 -10.01 -45.47
C SER A 4 34.98 -10.11 -44.05
N ASP A 5 34.26 -11.17 -43.70
CA ASP A 5 33.93 -11.43 -42.30
C ASP A 5 33.95 -12.93 -41.96
N LEU A 6 34.37 -13.23 -40.73
CA LEU A 6 34.83 -14.58 -40.35
C LEU A 6 33.67 -15.52 -39.95
N ARG A 7 33.81 -16.79 -40.38
CA ARG A 7 33.07 -17.92 -39.81
C ARG A 7 33.91 -18.63 -38.74
N GLN A 8 33.33 -18.88 -37.57
CA GLN A 8 33.65 -20.04 -36.71
C GLN A 8 32.45 -20.33 -35.79
N THR A 9 31.57 -21.26 -36.18
CA THR A 9 31.47 -22.63 -35.61
C THR A 9 31.02 -22.71 -34.14
N PHE A 10 29.70 -22.79 -33.91
CA PHE A 10 29.14 -23.41 -32.71
C PHE A 10 29.21 -24.95 -32.84
N LYS A 11 29.66 -25.64 -31.79
CA LYS A 11 29.59 -27.11 -31.68
C LYS A 11 28.45 -27.53 -30.74
N MET A 12 27.62 -28.46 -31.19
CA MET A 12 26.69 -29.19 -30.32
C MET A 12 27.47 -30.10 -29.37
N PHE A 13 27.01 -30.25 -28.12
CA PHE A 13 27.37 -31.41 -27.28
C PHE A 13 26.26 -31.76 -26.27
N THR A 14 25.60 -32.88 -26.52
CA THR A 14 24.73 -33.69 -25.64
C THR A 14 24.70 -35.07 -26.34
N PRO A 15 24.74 -36.24 -25.67
CA PRO A 15 24.15 -36.51 -24.36
C PRO A 15 25.02 -37.35 -23.40
N LEU A 16 24.50 -37.64 -22.20
CA LEU A 16 24.68 -38.96 -21.60
C LEU A 16 23.47 -39.40 -20.77
N ILE A 17 23.14 -40.69 -20.90
CA ILE A 17 22.06 -41.40 -20.22
C ILE A 17 22.64 -42.11 -19.00
N PHE A 18 21.91 -42.12 -17.88
CA PHE A 18 22.09 -43.14 -16.84
C PHE A 18 20.73 -43.61 -16.30
N ALA A 19 20.54 -44.93 -16.29
CA ALA A 19 19.39 -45.61 -15.73
C ALA A 19 19.83 -46.96 -15.12
N ILE A 20 19.66 -47.11 -13.81
CA ILE A 20 19.76 -48.38 -13.04
C ILE A 20 18.73 -48.20 -11.90
N ILE A 21 17.57 -48.88 -11.91
CA ILE A 21 17.26 -50.12 -11.16
C ILE A 21 17.73 -50.03 -9.69
N GLY A 22 16.93 -50.15 -8.62
CA GLY A 22 15.57 -50.69 -8.46
C GLY A 22 15.59 -51.84 -7.43
N ILE A 23 14.96 -51.66 -6.27
CA ILE A 23 14.62 -52.70 -5.25
C ILE A 23 13.49 -52.11 -4.37
N ALA A 24 12.63 -52.96 -3.79
CA ALA A 24 11.32 -52.55 -3.27
C ALA A 24 10.92 -53.21 -1.93
N VAL A 25 9.95 -52.58 -1.21
CA VAL A 25 9.11 -53.15 -0.12
C VAL A 25 9.91 -53.42 1.20
N VAL A 26 9.43 -53.11 2.42
CA VAL A 26 8.34 -53.76 3.21
C VAL A 26 7.56 -52.76 4.09
N ALA A 27 6.32 -53.14 4.43
CA ALA A 27 5.30 -52.40 5.18
C ALA A 27 5.53 -52.27 6.71
N SER A 28 4.71 -51.41 7.32
CA SER A 28 4.52 -51.24 8.78
C SER A 28 4.02 -52.51 9.49
N PRO A 29 4.01 -52.52 10.85
CA PRO A 29 2.71 -52.29 11.50
C PRO A 29 2.74 -51.41 12.76
N ILE A 30 1.54 -50.99 13.15
CA ILE A 30 1.20 -50.28 14.40
C ILE A 30 1.25 -51.26 15.58
N LEU A 31 1.64 -50.78 16.77
CA LEU A 31 1.23 -51.40 18.03
C LEU A 31 1.09 -50.35 19.15
N ALA A 32 -0.15 -50.14 19.60
CA ALA A 32 -0.45 -49.45 20.83
C ALA A 32 -0.46 -50.47 21.99
N SER A 33 -0.07 -50.05 23.19
CA SER A 33 -0.36 -50.80 24.42
C SER A 33 -0.84 -49.85 25.51
N ALA A 34 -2.03 -50.12 26.01
CA ALA A 34 -2.60 -49.41 27.15
C ALA A 34 -2.06 -49.97 28.46
N ASN A 35 -2.10 -49.15 29.51
CA ASN A 35 -2.14 -49.66 30.88
C ASN A 35 -2.94 -48.67 31.74
N GLY A 36 -4.05 -49.11 32.30
CA GLY A 36 -4.95 -48.26 33.08
C GLY A 36 -4.85 -48.51 34.59
N LYS A 37 -5.48 -47.62 35.38
CA LYS A 37 -6.15 -47.92 36.66
C LYS A 37 -6.80 -46.66 37.25
N GLU A 38 -8.12 -46.68 37.29
CA GLU A 38 -8.94 -46.04 38.34
C GLU A 38 -8.98 -46.98 39.60
N PRO A 39 -9.60 -46.62 40.75
CA PRO A 39 -10.59 -45.55 40.99
C PRO A 39 -10.35 -44.71 42.28
N VAL A 40 -11.27 -43.78 42.60
CA VAL A 40 -12.07 -43.69 43.85
C VAL A 40 -12.80 -42.34 43.93
N SER A 41 -14.10 -42.37 44.27
CA SER A 41 -14.94 -41.22 44.67
C SER A 41 -15.41 -41.46 46.13
N PRO A 42 -15.82 -40.42 46.88
CA PRO A 42 -17.25 -40.36 47.23
C PRO A 42 -17.87 -38.96 47.51
N THR A 43 -19.15 -38.77 47.16
CA THR A 43 -20.23 -38.01 47.90
C THR A 43 -20.04 -36.51 48.26
N GLU A 44 -21.02 -35.65 48.58
CA GLU A 44 -22.50 -35.48 48.41
C GLU A 44 -22.86 -34.03 48.84
N SER A 45 -24.06 -33.43 48.68
CA SER A 45 -25.30 -33.71 47.93
C SER A 45 -26.13 -32.40 47.83
N ALA A 46 -27.14 -32.33 46.96
CA ALA A 46 -28.32 -31.48 47.18
C ALA A 46 -29.55 -31.94 46.37
N SER A 47 -30.67 -32.20 47.06
CA SER A 47 -32.01 -32.40 46.49
C SER A 47 -32.79 -31.06 46.43
N LYS A 48 -33.96 -30.86 45.83
CA LYS A 48 -35.04 -31.77 45.36
C LYS A 48 -35.97 -30.98 44.39
N LYS A 49 -36.71 -31.63 43.48
CA LYS A 49 -37.71 -30.99 42.61
C LYS A 49 -39.05 -30.68 43.33
N VAL A 50 -39.72 -29.61 42.90
CA VAL A 50 -41.19 -29.49 42.80
C VAL A 50 -41.52 -28.83 41.44
N VAL A 51 -42.66 -29.20 40.84
CA VAL A 51 -43.02 -28.93 39.43
C VAL A 51 -44.24 -28.02 39.31
N ILE A 52 -44.25 -27.12 38.32
CA ILE A 52 -45.47 -26.57 37.70
C ILE A 52 -45.24 -26.51 36.17
N GLU A 53 -46.13 -27.12 35.38
CA GLU A 53 -46.25 -26.99 33.91
C GLU A 53 -47.30 -25.89 33.63
N THR A 54 -47.47 -25.20 32.49
CA THR A 54 -47.33 -25.44 31.02
C THR A 54 -47.40 -24.03 30.33
N PRO A 55 -47.38 -23.83 28.99
CA PRO A 55 -46.97 -24.68 27.86
C PRO A 55 -45.93 -24.03 26.90
N GLN A 56 -45.44 -24.81 25.93
CA GLN A 56 -44.63 -24.33 24.79
C GLN A 56 -45.49 -23.72 23.67
N ALA A 57 -44.92 -22.77 22.91
CA ALA A 57 -44.57 -22.91 21.48
C ALA A 57 -44.62 -21.56 20.73
N GLY A 58 -43.51 -21.12 20.14
CA GLY A 58 -43.47 -19.79 19.48
C GLY A 58 -42.22 -19.36 18.72
N GLY A 59 -41.31 -20.27 18.34
CA GLY A 59 -40.26 -20.01 17.34
C GLY A 59 -39.04 -19.18 17.78
N GLY A 60 -37.88 -19.50 17.16
CA GLY A 60 -36.74 -18.58 17.05
C GLY A 60 -35.83 -18.46 18.27
N VAL A 61 -34.85 -19.37 18.37
CA VAL A 61 -33.61 -19.07 19.10
C VAL A 61 -32.84 -18.02 18.29
N HIS A 62 -33.01 -16.74 18.59
CA HIS A 62 -32.13 -15.68 18.06
C HIS A 62 -30.80 -15.71 18.83
N VAL A 63 -29.97 -16.69 18.49
CA VAL A 63 -28.54 -16.76 18.82
C VAL A 63 -27.68 -16.67 17.54
N ASP A 64 -28.30 -16.16 16.46
CA ASP A 64 -27.67 -15.84 15.16
C ASP A 64 -27.52 -14.31 14.96
N GLU A 65 -27.18 -13.57 16.02
CA GLU A 65 -26.75 -12.15 15.94
C GLU A 65 -25.35 -11.91 16.54
N MET A 66 -24.49 -12.94 16.49
CA MET A 66 -23.05 -12.78 16.68
C MET A 66 -22.29 -13.25 15.43
N GLN A 67 -21.54 -12.32 14.83
CA GLN A 67 -20.53 -12.53 13.79
C GLN A 67 -21.00 -13.04 12.40
N GLN A 68 -21.69 -12.17 11.66
CA GLN A 68 -21.53 -12.07 10.19
C GLN A 68 -21.24 -10.62 9.79
N THR A 69 -20.12 -10.28 9.16
CA THR A 69 -18.87 -11.06 8.98
C THR A 69 -17.71 -10.08 8.85
N GLN A 70 -16.48 -10.55 9.07
CA GLN A 70 -15.26 -9.75 8.92
C GLN A 70 -15.15 -9.09 7.53
N CYS A 71 -14.32 -8.04 7.45
CA CYS A 71 -13.86 -7.40 6.21
C CYS A 71 -13.62 -8.42 5.08
N ALA A 72 -14.47 -8.43 4.04
CA ALA A 72 -14.46 -9.52 3.05
C ALA A 72 -13.09 -9.67 2.35
N VAL A 73 -12.72 -10.91 2.02
CA VAL A 73 -11.52 -11.15 1.21
C VAL A 73 -11.72 -10.54 -0.19
N MET A 74 -10.73 -9.80 -0.67
CA MET A 74 -10.66 -9.27 -2.04
C MET A 74 -9.35 -9.73 -2.67
N ILE A 75 -9.42 -10.16 -3.92
CA ILE A 75 -8.30 -10.65 -4.72
C ILE A 75 -8.46 -10.04 -6.12
N ASP A 76 -7.48 -9.26 -6.55
CA ASP A 76 -7.41 -8.77 -7.93
C ASP A 76 -5.96 -8.82 -8.41
N ASP A 77 -5.74 -9.51 -9.53
CA ASP A 77 -4.44 -9.60 -10.20
C ASP A 77 -4.39 -8.72 -11.47
N PHE A 78 -5.44 -7.93 -11.73
CA PHE A 78 -5.55 -7.01 -12.87
C PHE A 78 -5.21 -7.64 -14.24
N ASN A 79 -5.40 -8.96 -14.35
CA ASN A 79 -5.34 -9.69 -15.61
C ASN A 79 -6.52 -9.32 -16.54
N GLU A 80 -7.60 -8.81 -15.95
CA GLU A 80 -8.79 -8.23 -16.59
C GLU A 80 -9.09 -6.85 -15.98
N TYR A 81 -10.05 -6.12 -16.54
CA TYR A 81 -10.42 -4.80 -16.03
C TYR A 81 -11.12 -4.90 -14.66
N PRO A 82 -10.87 -3.99 -13.70
CA PRO A 82 -11.51 -3.99 -12.39
C PRO A 82 -13.04 -4.18 -12.43
N SER A 83 -13.54 -5.18 -11.68
CA SER A 83 -14.98 -5.45 -11.59
C SER A 83 -15.70 -4.45 -10.68
N ALA A 84 -16.93 -4.06 -11.06
CA ALA A 84 -17.83 -3.25 -10.24
C ALA A 84 -18.26 -3.94 -8.92
N ASP A 85 -18.11 -5.26 -8.83
CA ASP A 85 -18.38 -6.02 -7.59
C ASP A 85 -17.37 -5.69 -6.48
N ASP A 86 -16.14 -5.34 -6.87
CA ASP A 86 -15.00 -5.11 -5.98
C ASP A 86 -14.55 -3.64 -5.93
N TRP A 87 -14.68 -2.93 -7.05
CA TRP A 87 -14.19 -1.57 -7.22
C TRP A 87 -15.29 -0.59 -7.67
N ASP A 88 -15.22 0.66 -7.21
CA ASP A 88 -16.05 1.75 -7.70
C ASP A 88 -15.47 2.27 -9.02
N ILE A 89 -15.91 1.63 -10.11
CA ILE A 89 -15.48 1.94 -11.48
C ILE A 89 -16.06 3.25 -12.03
N HIS A 90 -16.94 3.96 -11.29
CA HIS A 90 -17.54 5.20 -11.78
C HIS A 90 -16.50 6.31 -12.04
N ARG A 91 -15.37 6.25 -11.32
CA ARG A 91 -14.22 7.15 -11.49
C ARG A 91 -13.21 6.72 -12.56
N MET A 92 -13.44 5.58 -13.20
CA MET A 92 -12.64 5.07 -14.32
C MET A 92 -13.27 5.46 -15.67
N ASN A 93 -13.78 6.70 -15.76
CA ASN A 93 -14.60 7.17 -16.88
C ASN A 93 -13.79 7.60 -18.13
N LYS A 94 -12.46 7.70 -18.01
CA LYS A 94 -11.50 7.98 -19.10
C LYS A 94 -10.65 6.72 -19.38
N PRO A 95 -10.97 5.90 -20.39
CA PRO A 95 -10.22 4.67 -20.70
C PRO A 95 -8.73 4.89 -20.96
N GLU A 96 -8.36 6.07 -21.48
CA GLU A 96 -6.97 6.50 -21.68
C GLU A 96 -6.18 6.56 -20.35
N ASN A 97 -6.85 6.89 -19.24
CA ASN A 97 -6.24 7.03 -17.91
C ASN A 97 -6.20 5.69 -17.14
N PHE A 98 -6.88 4.64 -17.61
CA PHE A 98 -6.99 3.35 -16.92
C PHE A 98 -6.87 2.19 -17.91
N GLN A 99 -5.68 1.59 -17.99
CA GLN A 99 -5.35 0.59 -19.01
C GLN A 99 -4.88 -0.73 -18.37
N ILE A 100 -5.42 -1.85 -18.85
CA ILE A 100 -4.83 -3.18 -18.59
C ILE A 100 -3.75 -3.41 -19.64
N GLN A 101 -2.50 -3.56 -19.21
CA GLN A 101 -1.34 -3.61 -20.11
C GLN A 101 -0.36 -4.75 -19.78
N SER A 102 0.45 -5.16 -20.76
CA SER A 102 1.27 -6.38 -20.73
C SER A 102 2.79 -6.17 -20.68
N LYS A 103 3.28 -4.93 -20.50
CA LYS A 103 4.71 -4.59 -20.53
C LYS A 103 5.31 -4.48 -19.14
N VAL A 104 4.66 -3.74 -18.26
CA VAL A 104 5.09 -3.50 -16.87
C VAL A 104 4.21 -4.35 -15.97
N VAL A 105 4.61 -5.60 -15.71
CA VAL A 105 3.77 -6.60 -15.03
C VAL A 105 4.58 -7.21 -13.89
N ARG A 106 3.98 -7.38 -12.70
CA ARG A 106 4.64 -7.99 -11.54
C ARG A 106 4.53 -9.51 -11.60
N ASP A 107 3.35 -10.00 -11.98
CA ASP A 107 2.96 -11.42 -12.00
C ASP A 107 1.81 -11.65 -13.01
N GLY A 108 1.56 -12.89 -13.41
CA GLY A 108 0.51 -13.17 -14.39
C GLY A 108 0.80 -12.64 -15.81
N LYS A 109 -0.16 -11.94 -16.44
CA LYS A 109 -0.09 -11.47 -17.84
C LYS A 109 -0.22 -9.97 -18.01
N HIS A 110 -0.94 -9.30 -17.10
CA HIS A 110 -1.22 -7.87 -17.18
C HIS A 110 -1.16 -7.25 -15.78
N SER A 111 -1.02 -5.92 -15.75
CA SER A 111 -1.28 -5.12 -14.56
C SER A 111 -2.14 -3.90 -14.93
N LEU A 112 -2.72 -3.24 -13.93
CA LEU A 112 -3.46 -2.00 -14.11
C LEU A 112 -2.49 -0.81 -14.14
N ALA A 113 -2.40 -0.15 -15.28
CA ALA A 113 -1.79 1.16 -15.41
C ALA A 113 -2.84 2.25 -15.19
N ILE A 114 -2.67 3.05 -14.13
CA ILE A 114 -3.42 4.28 -13.92
C ILE A 114 -2.51 5.43 -14.32
N THR A 115 -2.93 6.28 -15.26
CA THR A 115 -2.14 7.40 -15.78
C THR A 115 -2.80 8.72 -15.40
N VAL A 116 -2.00 9.78 -15.23
CA VAL A 116 -2.45 11.16 -15.15
C VAL A 116 -1.68 12.02 -16.14
N PHE A 117 -2.40 12.90 -16.82
CA PHE A 117 -1.85 13.88 -17.76
C PHE A 117 -1.92 15.29 -17.17
N GLY A 118 -1.15 16.23 -17.73
CA GLY A 118 -1.14 17.62 -17.28
C GLY A 118 -2.41 18.39 -17.66
N ASP A 119 -2.99 18.04 -18.81
CA ASP A 119 -4.22 18.59 -19.37
C ASP A 119 -5.49 17.81 -18.96
N ASP A 120 -5.37 16.91 -17.98
CA ASP A 120 -6.53 16.25 -17.35
C ASP A 120 -7.44 17.27 -16.63
N GLU A 121 -8.73 16.94 -16.55
CA GLU A 121 -9.72 17.79 -15.88
C GLU A 121 -9.45 17.86 -14.38
N LEU A 122 -9.32 19.09 -13.86
CA LEU A 122 -9.14 19.36 -12.44
C LEU A 122 -10.44 19.16 -11.66
N ASP A 123 -10.36 18.60 -10.46
CA ASP A 123 -11.50 18.55 -9.55
C ASP A 123 -11.85 19.94 -8.97
N SER A 124 -12.94 20.02 -8.20
CA SER A 124 -13.41 21.28 -7.60
C SER A 124 -12.43 21.94 -6.62
N GLU A 125 -11.37 21.23 -6.21
CA GLU A 125 -10.30 21.71 -5.35
C GLU A 125 -9.01 22.04 -6.15
N GLY A 126 -9.02 21.88 -7.48
CA GLY A 126 -7.90 22.18 -8.39
C GLY A 126 -6.91 21.03 -8.58
N ASN A 127 -7.30 19.78 -8.30
CA ASN A 127 -6.40 18.63 -8.29
C ASN A 127 -6.62 17.70 -9.49
N LEU A 128 -5.54 17.08 -9.97
CA LEU A 128 -5.57 16.01 -10.96
C LEU A 128 -5.84 14.66 -10.27
N LYS A 129 -6.90 13.95 -10.69
CA LYS A 129 -7.40 12.76 -9.97
C LYS A 129 -7.85 11.62 -10.88
N ASN A 130 -7.04 10.56 -10.90
CA ASN A 130 -7.37 9.26 -11.48
C ASN A 130 -7.15 8.20 -10.38
N GLU A 131 -8.22 7.81 -9.67
CA GLU A 131 -8.17 6.93 -8.50
C GLU A 131 -9.10 5.71 -8.69
N LEU A 132 -8.59 4.50 -8.47
CA LEU A 132 -9.34 3.27 -8.23
C LEU A 132 -9.77 3.20 -6.75
N TRP A 133 -11.05 3.03 -6.45
CA TRP A 133 -11.60 3.01 -5.08
C TRP A 133 -12.23 1.64 -4.78
N VAL A 134 -12.10 1.12 -3.56
CA VAL A 134 -12.86 -0.08 -3.14
C VAL A 134 -14.37 0.24 -3.15
N ALA A 135 -15.16 -0.63 -3.78
CA ALA A 135 -16.60 -0.45 -3.95
C ALA A 135 -17.33 -0.34 -2.61
N ARG A 136 -18.44 0.42 -2.57
CA ARG A 136 -19.12 0.76 -1.30
C ARG A 136 -19.58 -0.48 -0.53
N GLN A 137 -20.06 -1.50 -1.23
CA GLN A 137 -20.49 -2.79 -0.66
C GLN A 137 -19.34 -3.67 -0.13
N LYS A 138 -18.08 -3.39 -0.49
CA LYS A 138 -16.90 -4.12 -0.01
C LYS A 138 -16.16 -3.39 1.12
N ARG A 139 -16.60 -2.22 1.55
CA ARG A 139 -15.95 -1.45 2.63
C ARG A 139 -16.09 -2.17 3.97
N CYS A 140 -15.09 -2.02 4.83
CA CYS A 140 -15.00 -2.73 6.11
C CYS A 140 -15.31 -1.79 7.26
N LYS A 141 -15.65 -2.27 8.46
CA LYS A 141 -15.93 -1.34 9.56
C LYS A 141 -14.64 -0.68 10.01
N PHE A 142 -14.71 0.61 10.31
CA PHE A 142 -13.57 1.32 10.89
C PHE A 142 -13.34 0.79 12.31
N GLY A 143 -12.09 0.40 12.60
CA GLY A 143 -11.72 -0.29 13.85
C GLY A 143 -11.62 -1.81 13.72
N ASP A 144 -12.14 -2.40 12.64
CA ASP A 144 -11.76 -3.77 12.25
C ASP A 144 -10.26 -3.80 11.94
N GLU A 145 -9.61 -4.91 12.28
CA GLU A 145 -8.29 -5.24 11.78
C GLU A 145 -8.41 -5.77 10.35
N VAL A 146 -7.66 -5.17 9.44
CA VAL A 146 -7.65 -5.52 8.02
C VAL A 146 -6.21 -5.62 7.52
N TRP A 147 -5.92 -6.71 6.85
CA TRP A 147 -4.66 -6.95 6.16
C TRP A 147 -4.79 -6.59 4.69
N TYR A 148 -3.74 -6.01 4.13
CA TYR A 148 -3.61 -5.66 2.71
C TYR A 148 -2.24 -6.11 2.19
N SER A 149 -2.16 -6.58 0.95
CA SER A 149 -0.92 -6.58 0.19
C SER A 149 -1.19 -6.21 -1.27
N PHE A 150 -0.21 -5.59 -1.91
CA PHE A 150 -0.24 -5.24 -3.32
C PHE A 150 1.16 -4.86 -3.79
N SER A 151 1.40 -5.01 -5.08
CA SER A 151 2.63 -4.57 -5.73
C SER A 151 2.33 -3.29 -6.51
N PHE A 152 3.24 -2.31 -6.46
CA PHE A 152 3.12 -1.11 -7.28
C PHE A 152 4.47 -0.63 -7.85
N GLN A 153 4.41 0.11 -8.96
CA GLN A 153 5.55 0.77 -9.59
C GLN A 153 5.11 2.15 -10.10
N ILE A 154 6.01 3.12 -10.21
CA ILE A 154 5.76 4.46 -10.75
C ILE A 154 6.67 4.70 -11.97
N GLU A 155 6.10 5.24 -13.04
CA GLU A 155 6.83 5.72 -14.23
C GLU A 155 6.38 7.15 -14.58
N GLY A 156 7.27 7.94 -15.17
CA GLY A 156 6.96 9.24 -15.76
C GLY A 156 7.74 10.41 -15.16
N THR A 157 7.32 11.63 -15.52
CA THR A 157 8.04 12.85 -15.15
C THR A 157 7.75 13.24 -13.71
N VAL A 158 8.81 13.29 -12.90
CA VAL A 158 8.77 13.74 -11.50
C VAL A 158 9.76 14.88 -11.33
N TRP A 159 9.28 16.05 -10.92
CA TRP A 159 10.19 17.14 -10.60
C TRP A 159 10.80 16.91 -9.21
N PRO A 160 12.14 16.96 -9.07
CA PRO A 160 12.82 16.70 -7.79
C PRO A 160 12.69 17.87 -6.80
N ALA A 161 11.92 18.90 -7.13
CA ALA A 161 11.79 20.12 -6.34
C ALA A 161 10.51 20.88 -6.71
N GLY A 162 10.03 21.70 -5.77
CA GLY A 162 8.72 22.33 -5.84
C GLY A 162 7.66 21.37 -5.33
N SER A 163 7.44 21.35 -4.02
CA SER A 163 6.52 20.40 -3.36
C SER A 163 5.13 20.48 -3.99
N THR A 164 4.82 19.45 -4.77
CA THR A 164 3.47 19.14 -5.24
C THR A 164 3.00 17.93 -4.48
N ARG A 165 1.88 18.05 -3.77
CA ARG A 165 1.29 16.94 -3.03
C ARG A 165 0.88 15.87 -4.02
N TRP A 166 1.36 14.64 -3.84
CA TRP A 166 0.95 13.50 -4.66
C TRP A 166 0.72 12.29 -3.75
N VAL A 167 -0.55 11.96 -3.53
CA VAL A 167 -0.98 10.80 -2.78
C VAL A 167 -1.30 9.67 -3.76
N ILE A 168 -0.70 8.49 -3.56
CA ILE A 168 -0.83 7.33 -4.46
C ILE A 168 -1.67 6.19 -3.89
N GLY A 169 -1.74 6.07 -2.56
CA GLY A 169 -2.50 5.04 -1.86
C GLY A 169 -3.07 5.60 -0.56
N GLN A 170 -4.35 5.36 -0.28
CA GLN A 170 -5.07 6.04 0.80
C GLN A 170 -6.04 5.11 1.53
N TRP A 171 -5.95 5.07 2.85
CA TRP A 171 -6.96 4.49 3.73
C TRP A 171 -7.76 5.62 4.37
N LYS A 172 -9.08 5.60 4.18
CA LYS A 172 -9.99 6.68 4.60
C LYS A 172 -11.22 6.13 5.31
N GLU A 173 -11.82 6.97 6.13
CA GLU A 173 -13.16 6.77 6.70
C GLU A 173 -14.24 7.28 5.72
N ASP A 174 -15.47 6.75 5.79
CA ASP A 174 -16.62 7.24 4.99
C ASP A 174 -17.02 8.69 5.34
N SER A 175 -16.52 9.20 6.45
CA SER A 175 -16.78 10.54 6.99
C SER A 175 -16.30 11.71 6.16
N GLY A 176 -15.47 11.46 5.14
CA GLY A 176 -14.61 12.47 4.56
C GLY A 176 -13.45 12.84 5.49
N GLY A 177 -12.73 13.92 5.13
CA GLY A 177 -11.46 14.30 5.77
C GLY A 177 -10.23 13.71 5.07
N SER A 178 -9.07 13.89 5.69
CA SER A 178 -7.79 13.34 5.22
C SER A 178 -7.72 11.82 5.43
N PRO A 179 -6.93 11.09 4.62
CA PRO A 179 -6.60 9.69 4.93
C PRO A 179 -5.90 9.55 6.28
N PHE A 180 -6.21 8.50 7.02
CA PHE A 180 -5.55 8.20 8.31
C PHE A 180 -4.26 7.38 8.15
N LEU A 181 -4.10 6.74 6.99
CA LEU A 181 -2.86 6.15 6.49
C LEU A 181 -2.77 6.49 5.00
N ALA A 182 -1.60 6.94 4.55
CA ALA A 182 -1.37 7.26 3.14
C ALA A 182 0.04 6.92 2.68
N GLN A 183 0.12 6.40 1.46
CA GLN A 183 1.30 6.36 0.60
C GLN A 183 1.34 7.64 -0.23
N ARG A 184 2.50 8.31 -0.26
CA ARG A 184 2.74 9.59 -0.93
C ARG A 184 4.01 9.53 -1.76
N PHE A 185 4.10 10.39 -2.77
CA PHE A 185 5.22 10.45 -3.70
C PHE A 185 5.54 11.91 -4.07
N ASP A 186 5.69 12.76 -3.03
CA ASP A 186 6.00 14.17 -3.20
C ASP A 186 7.48 14.32 -3.64
N ASN A 187 7.74 15.10 -4.70
CA ASN A 187 9.07 15.40 -5.26
C ASN A 187 10.01 14.19 -5.50
N GLY A 188 9.45 13.04 -5.89
CA GLY A 188 10.25 11.83 -6.14
C GLY A 188 10.59 11.02 -4.88
N VAL A 189 10.01 11.35 -3.72
CA VAL A 189 10.23 10.61 -2.48
C VAL A 189 8.98 9.83 -2.11
N PHE A 190 9.04 8.51 -2.28
CA PHE A 190 8.03 7.61 -1.73
C PHE A 190 8.09 7.65 -0.21
N HIS A 191 6.98 7.96 0.43
CA HIS A 191 6.90 8.02 1.88
C HIS A 191 5.51 7.65 2.41
N ILE A 192 5.47 7.23 3.67
CA ILE A 192 4.26 6.78 4.34
C ILE A 192 3.95 7.70 5.51
N THR A 193 2.70 8.12 5.61
CA THR A 193 2.20 8.98 6.68
C THR A 193 1.01 8.36 7.40
N VAL A 194 0.97 8.50 8.71
CA VAL A 194 -0.21 8.20 9.54
C VAL A 194 -0.77 9.51 10.08
N GLN A 195 -2.09 9.62 10.23
CA GLN A 195 -2.75 10.85 10.62
C GLN A 195 -3.88 10.61 11.63
N HIS A 196 -3.95 11.52 12.61
CA HIS A 196 -5.06 11.63 13.54
C HIS A 196 -5.61 13.06 13.51
N ASN A 197 -6.89 13.21 13.18
CA ASN A 197 -7.51 14.50 12.88
C ASN A 197 -6.70 15.31 11.84
N LYS A 198 -6.08 16.42 12.25
CA LYS A 198 -5.22 17.28 11.41
C LYS A 198 -3.72 17.03 11.59
N ILE A 199 -3.33 16.17 12.53
CA ILE A 199 -1.94 15.90 12.87
C ILE A 199 -1.46 14.72 12.04
N ARG A 200 -0.54 15.01 11.12
CA ARG A 200 0.15 14.02 10.30
C ARG A 200 1.47 13.64 11.00
N LYS A 201 1.92 12.39 10.85
CA LYS A 201 3.27 11.95 11.17
C LYS A 201 3.86 11.20 9.99
N LEU A 202 5.08 11.56 9.59
CA LEU A 202 5.93 10.77 8.71
C LEU A 202 6.35 9.49 9.46
N VAL A 203 6.29 8.35 8.78
CA VAL A 203 6.61 7.04 9.37
C VAL A 203 7.85 6.43 8.74
N ALA A 204 7.99 6.54 7.41
CA ALA A 204 9.10 6.00 6.63
C ALA A 204 9.19 6.73 5.29
N GLN A 205 10.37 6.73 4.68
CA GLN A 205 10.64 7.28 3.34
C GLN A 205 11.59 6.36 2.56
N ALA A 206 11.60 6.49 1.24
CA ALA A 206 12.65 5.97 0.37
C ALA A 206 13.80 6.97 0.24
N ASP A 207 14.96 6.50 -0.23
CA ASP A 207 16.08 7.34 -0.65
C ASP A 207 15.81 7.95 -2.05
N GLY A 208 14.72 8.71 -2.16
CA GLY A 208 14.30 9.34 -3.42
C GLY A 208 15.17 10.52 -3.85
N SER A 209 15.07 10.89 -5.13
CA SER A 209 15.92 11.93 -5.75
C SER A 209 15.32 13.34 -5.66
N TYR A 210 15.46 14.00 -4.50
CA TYR A 210 14.99 15.37 -4.28
C TYR A 210 16.13 16.40 -4.18
N LYS A 211 15.92 17.63 -4.67
CA LYS A 211 16.88 18.72 -4.49
C LYS A 211 16.62 19.42 -3.16
N GLN A 212 17.64 19.47 -2.30
CA GLN A 212 17.56 20.19 -1.02
C GLN A 212 17.49 21.72 -1.18
N ASP A 213 18.02 22.30 -2.26
CA ASP A 213 18.10 23.77 -2.39
C ASP A 213 16.85 24.42 -3.02
N TYR A 214 15.89 24.72 -2.15
CA TYR A 214 14.68 25.47 -2.51
C TYR A 214 14.95 26.91 -2.99
N LYS A 215 16.09 27.55 -2.63
CA LYS A 215 16.36 28.95 -3.02
C LYS A 215 16.81 29.03 -4.47
N ASP A 216 17.75 28.19 -4.86
CA ASP A 216 18.18 28.10 -6.25
C ASP A 216 17.06 27.52 -7.12
N PHE A 217 16.32 26.52 -6.64
CA PHE A 217 15.12 26.05 -7.33
C PHE A 217 14.04 27.14 -7.49
N SER A 218 13.77 27.96 -6.47
CA SER A 218 12.76 29.03 -6.59
C SER A 218 13.15 30.06 -7.65
N ARG A 219 14.45 30.40 -7.76
CA ARG A 219 14.96 31.30 -8.81
C ARG A 219 14.87 30.66 -10.20
N ASP A 220 15.29 29.40 -10.31
CA ASP A 220 15.31 28.66 -11.58
C ASP A 220 13.88 28.29 -12.04
N LEU A 221 12.96 28.01 -11.11
CA LEU A 221 11.54 27.80 -11.38
C LEU A 221 10.86 29.11 -11.76
N GLN A 222 11.14 30.24 -11.10
CA GLN A 222 10.62 31.54 -11.53
C GLN A 222 11.14 31.91 -12.93
N GLN A 223 12.39 31.59 -13.25
CA GLN A 223 12.91 31.73 -14.62
C GLN A 223 12.23 30.76 -15.60
N MET A 224 12.05 29.49 -15.25
CA MET A 224 11.34 28.51 -16.09
C MET A 224 9.89 28.92 -16.36
N LEU A 225 9.11 29.24 -15.33
CA LEU A 225 7.72 29.69 -15.48
C LEU A 225 7.61 31.02 -16.24
N SER A 226 8.65 31.86 -16.20
CA SER A 226 8.74 33.07 -17.03
C SER A 226 9.02 32.75 -18.51
N LEU A 227 9.80 31.71 -18.80
CA LEU A 227 10.13 31.23 -20.15
C LEU A 227 9.00 30.40 -20.77
N ASP A 228 8.32 29.58 -19.97
CA ASP A 228 7.18 28.75 -20.40
C ASP A 228 5.99 29.65 -20.78
N ARG A 229 5.70 30.72 -20.00
CA ARG A 229 4.74 31.78 -20.37
C ARG A 229 5.08 32.53 -21.67
N GLN A 230 6.32 32.42 -22.14
CA GLN A 230 6.79 33.07 -23.37
C GLN A 230 6.96 32.09 -24.54
N GLY A 231 6.63 30.79 -24.36
CA GLY A 231 6.56 29.81 -25.44
C GLY A 231 7.90 29.35 -26.02
N PHE A 232 8.99 29.45 -25.25
CA PHE A 232 10.36 29.25 -25.77
C PHE A 232 10.95 27.82 -25.63
N ARG A 233 10.17 26.80 -25.25
CA ARG A 233 10.70 25.41 -25.06
C ARG A 233 10.23 24.41 -26.12
N ASN A 234 11.12 23.49 -26.45
CA ASN A 234 10.80 22.32 -27.27
C ASN A 234 10.53 21.10 -26.38
N LYS A 235 9.65 20.19 -26.83
CA LYS A 235 9.25 18.97 -26.08
C LYS A 235 10.41 18.03 -25.67
N ASN A 236 11.60 18.19 -26.23
CA ASN A 236 12.76 17.34 -25.96
C ASN A 236 13.65 17.85 -24.81
N ASP A 237 13.44 19.09 -24.35
CA ASP A 237 14.26 19.77 -23.33
C ASP A 237 14.05 19.22 -21.90
N ALA A 238 13.11 18.29 -21.73
CA ALA A 238 12.82 17.59 -20.47
C ALA A 238 13.68 16.33 -20.26
N SER A 239 14.52 15.93 -21.23
CA SER A 239 15.40 14.77 -21.11
C SER A 239 16.65 15.02 -20.26
N ARG A 240 16.48 15.18 -18.93
CA ARG A 240 17.58 15.15 -17.96
C ARG A 240 17.59 13.84 -17.20
N THR A 241 18.61 13.02 -17.48
CA THR A 241 18.97 11.83 -16.70
C THR A 241 19.18 12.19 -15.22
N SER A 242 18.54 11.45 -14.33
CA SER A 242 18.41 11.69 -12.88
C SER A 242 19.70 11.53 -12.04
N GLY A 243 20.87 11.46 -12.66
CA GLY A 243 22.10 10.93 -12.05
C GLY A 243 22.88 11.81 -11.07
N GLU A 244 22.45 13.04 -10.75
CA GLU A 244 23.26 13.99 -9.94
C GLU A 244 22.55 14.61 -8.72
N PHE A 245 21.28 14.26 -8.43
CA PHE A 245 20.53 14.92 -7.35
C PHE A 245 20.29 14.03 -6.14
N LEU A 246 21.35 13.98 -5.32
CA LEU A 246 21.36 13.81 -3.87
C LEU A 246 20.71 12.53 -3.31
N GLN A 247 21.56 11.55 -2.99
CA GLN A 247 21.30 10.67 -1.85
C GLN A 247 20.95 11.52 -0.62
N SER A 248 20.01 11.06 0.19
CA SER A 248 19.41 11.77 1.33
C SER A 248 20.45 12.34 2.33
N GLY A 249 21.68 11.80 2.34
CA GLY A 249 22.86 12.37 3.00
C GLY A 249 22.87 12.23 4.52
N MET A 250 21.75 11.81 5.10
CA MET A 250 21.61 11.45 6.49
C MET A 250 22.08 10.02 6.73
N THR A 251 22.73 9.80 7.86
CA THR A 251 22.91 8.46 8.39
C THR A 251 21.57 7.86 8.81
N LEU A 252 21.52 6.53 8.87
CA LEU A 252 20.36 5.76 9.34
C LEU A 252 19.84 6.20 10.71
N GLU A 253 20.73 6.62 11.61
CA GLU A 253 20.36 7.10 12.95
C GLU A 253 19.81 8.53 12.92
N GLU A 254 20.38 9.43 12.10
CA GLU A 254 19.81 10.77 11.87
C GLU A 254 18.41 10.68 11.23
N LEU A 255 18.19 9.74 10.30
CA LEU A 255 16.88 9.47 9.72
C LEU A 255 15.87 9.03 10.79
N LYS A 256 16.24 8.04 11.62
CA LYS A 256 15.38 7.56 12.73
C LYS A 256 15.07 8.68 13.72
N GLU A 257 16.06 9.49 14.10
CA GLU A 257 15.89 10.62 15.01
C GLU A 257 14.97 11.70 14.42
N ALA A 258 15.16 12.05 13.13
CA ALA A 258 14.33 13.02 12.44
C ALA A 258 12.87 12.55 12.29
N ILE A 259 12.64 11.26 11.99
CA ILE A 259 11.30 10.66 11.97
C ILE A 259 10.68 10.69 13.37
N GLN A 260 11.40 10.26 14.42
CA GLN A 260 10.86 10.24 15.78
C GLN A 260 10.45 11.64 16.27
N LYS A 261 11.30 12.65 16.00
CA LYS A 261 11.05 14.06 16.37
C LYS A 261 10.11 14.80 15.41
N GLN A 262 9.76 14.19 14.28
CA GLN A 262 9.02 14.83 13.18
C GLN A 262 9.71 16.14 12.71
N ASP A 263 11.05 16.12 12.60
CA ASP A 263 11.85 17.26 12.14
C ASP A 263 11.69 17.44 10.62
N THR A 264 10.63 18.14 10.22
CA THR A 264 10.32 18.44 8.81
C THR A 264 11.40 19.24 8.10
N SER A 265 12.33 19.89 8.81
CA SER A 265 13.46 20.58 8.17
C SER A 265 14.42 19.62 7.45
N LYS A 266 14.39 18.33 7.80
CA LYS A 266 15.15 17.25 7.14
C LYS A 266 14.47 16.68 5.90
N PHE A 267 13.18 16.99 5.70
CA PHE A 267 12.32 16.38 4.70
C PHE A 267 11.69 17.46 3.77
N PRO A 268 12.50 18.22 3.00
CA PRO A 268 12.03 19.36 2.20
C PRO A 268 11.14 18.98 0.99
N PHE A 269 10.90 17.68 0.76
CA PHE A 269 9.93 17.20 -0.22
C PHE A 269 8.48 17.27 0.29
N LEU A 270 8.25 17.18 1.62
CA LEU A 270 6.91 17.03 2.21
C LEU A 270 5.97 18.18 1.83
N ALA A 271 4.82 17.84 1.24
CA ALA A 271 3.73 18.79 1.07
C ALA A 271 2.98 19.02 2.39
N ASP A 272 2.54 20.25 2.63
CA ASP A 272 1.90 20.73 3.86
C ASP A 272 2.77 20.48 5.14
N PRO A 273 4.05 20.93 5.19
CA PRO A 273 4.97 20.62 6.31
C PRO A 273 4.44 21.09 7.69
N GLU A 274 3.57 22.11 7.72
CA GLU A 274 2.88 22.60 8.92
C GLU A 274 1.81 21.64 9.48
N THR A 275 1.43 20.60 8.73
CA THR A 275 0.50 19.56 9.21
C THR A 275 1.21 18.44 9.98
N TYR A 276 2.54 18.39 9.95
CA TYR A 276 3.33 17.38 10.66
C TYR A 276 3.70 17.89 12.05
N SER A 277 3.56 17.04 13.06
CA SER A 277 4.06 17.33 14.41
C SER A 277 4.25 16.07 15.24
N ASP A 278 5.19 16.09 16.19
CA ASP A 278 5.29 15.01 17.17
C ASP A 278 4.11 15.05 18.14
N TYR A 279 3.11 14.22 17.85
CA TYR A 279 2.00 13.96 18.74
C TYR A 279 2.24 12.70 19.57
N PRO A 280 2.30 12.80 20.92
CA PRO A 280 2.57 11.66 21.80
C PRO A 280 1.49 10.56 21.78
N GLY A 281 0.28 10.88 21.29
CA GLY A 281 -0.79 9.90 21.11
C GLY A 281 -0.59 8.98 19.90
N ILE A 282 0.45 9.19 19.08
CA ILE A 282 0.89 8.26 18.04
C ILE A 282 2.36 7.90 18.29
N LYS A 283 2.62 6.63 18.59
CA LYS A 283 3.95 6.06 18.76
C LYS A 283 4.39 5.38 17.49
N ILE A 284 5.66 5.57 17.11
CA ILE A 284 6.27 4.96 15.93
C ILE A 284 7.45 4.11 16.40
N GLU A 285 7.36 2.81 16.15
CA GLU A 285 8.42 1.81 16.34
C GLU A 285 9.04 1.55 14.97
N LEU A 286 10.24 2.08 14.72
CA LEU A 286 10.99 1.85 13.49
C LEU A 286 11.76 0.52 13.56
N SER A 287 11.92 -0.15 12.42
CA SER A 287 12.84 -1.28 12.31
C SER A 287 14.30 -0.84 12.31
N ASP A 288 15.23 -1.81 12.29
CA ASP A 288 16.66 -1.52 12.14
C ASP A 288 16.96 -0.74 10.85
N ASN A 289 16.21 -1.02 9.77
CA ASN A 289 16.28 -0.32 8.48
C ASN A 289 14.86 0.07 7.99
N PRO A 290 14.35 1.26 8.35
CA PRO A 290 13.02 1.73 7.99
C PRO A 290 12.96 2.44 6.63
N VAL A 291 13.97 2.26 5.76
CA VAL A 291 14.00 2.84 4.41
C VAL A 291 13.08 2.05 3.48
N LEU A 292 12.23 2.76 2.75
CA LEU A 292 11.36 2.19 1.73
C LEU A 292 12.11 2.01 0.40
N PRO A 293 11.79 0.98 -0.41
CA PRO A 293 12.27 0.92 -1.79
C PRO A 293 11.74 2.09 -2.63
N ASP A 294 12.53 2.61 -3.57
CA ASP A 294 12.07 3.60 -4.53
C ASP A 294 11.19 2.92 -5.60
N PRO A 295 9.92 3.33 -5.79
CA PRO A 295 9.03 2.71 -6.77
C PRO A 295 9.30 3.12 -8.22
N THR A 296 10.29 3.98 -8.48
CA THR A 296 10.76 4.29 -9.84
C THR A 296 11.86 3.34 -10.31
N ASP A 297 12.59 2.71 -9.38
CA ASP A 297 13.59 1.67 -9.67
C ASP A 297 12.97 0.29 -9.99
N GLY A 298 11.67 0.11 -9.74
CA GLY A 298 10.93 -1.10 -10.06
C GLY A 298 9.72 -1.34 -9.17
N TRP A 299 9.24 -2.58 -9.16
CA TRP A 299 8.12 -2.99 -8.32
C TRP A 299 8.46 -3.00 -6.83
N VAL A 300 7.54 -2.43 -6.04
CA VAL A 300 7.55 -2.47 -4.58
C VAL A 300 6.38 -3.33 -4.10
N ASP A 301 6.69 -4.45 -3.47
CA ASP A 301 5.73 -5.36 -2.86
C ASP A 301 5.40 -4.87 -1.44
N MET A 302 4.24 -4.24 -1.29
CA MET A 302 3.79 -3.68 -0.01
C MET A 302 2.86 -4.63 0.73
N ARG A 303 2.96 -4.63 2.06
CA ARG A 303 1.99 -5.26 2.94
C ARG A 303 1.70 -4.38 4.14
N TYR A 304 0.43 -4.33 4.52
CA TYR A 304 -0.05 -3.59 5.67
C TYR A 304 -0.94 -4.45 6.55
N ARG A 305 -0.78 -4.28 7.85
CA ARG A 305 -1.85 -4.55 8.82
C ARG A 305 -2.40 -3.20 9.24
N VAL A 306 -3.72 -3.03 9.20
CA VAL A 306 -4.38 -1.74 9.43
C VAL A 306 -5.54 -1.92 10.40
N LYS A 307 -5.51 -1.19 11.50
CA LYS A 307 -6.59 -1.08 12.48
C LYS A 307 -6.66 0.36 12.99
N GLY A 308 -7.67 1.11 12.55
CA GLY A 308 -7.96 2.44 13.10
C GLY A 308 -8.42 2.37 14.57
N SER A 309 -8.29 3.47 15.31
CA SER A 309 -8.85 3.57 16.67
C SER A 309 -8.89 5.02 17.15
N ARG A 310 -10.03 5.40 17.72
CA ARG A 310 -10.22 6.69 18.43
C ARG A 310 -9.93 6.61 19.93
N GLU A 311 -9.59 5.42 20.43
CA GLU A 311 -9.34 5.14 21.86
C GLU A 311 -7.86 4.85 22.16
N GLY A 312 -6.96 5.18 21.23
CA GLY A 312 -5.53 4.93 21.38
C GLY A 312 -5.08 3.48 21.14
N GLN A 313 -5.97 2.59 20.68
CA GLN A 313 -5.70 1.17 20.45
C GLN A 313 -5.43 0.82 18.97
N GLY A 314 -5.08 1.82 18.16
CA GLY A 314 -4.84 1.67 16.73
C GLY A 314 -3.52 0.95 16.49
N ILE A 315 -3.46 0.21 15.39
CA ILE A 315 -2.27 -0.53 14.95
C ILE A 315 -2.13 -0.36 13.44
N ILE A 316 -0.96 0.11 13.00
CA ILE A 316 -0.53 -0.04 11.61
C ILE A 316 0.83 -0.73 11.62
N GLU A 317 0.98 -1.83 10.88
CA GLU A 317 2.28 -2.47 10.65
C GLU A 317 2.57 -2.45 9.15
N ILE A 318 3.81 -2.14 8.78
CA ILE A 318 4.23 -1.88 7.39
C ILE A 318 5.38 -2.82 7.03
N TRP A 319 5.25 -3.50 5.90
CA TRP A 319 6.34 -4.20 5.24
C TRP A 319 6.48 -3.74 3.78
N ALA A 320 7.71 -3.70 3.29
CA ALA A 320 8.06 -3.42 1.91
C ALA A 320 9.10 -4.45 1.44
N ASN A 321 8.89 -5.07 0.28
CA ASN A 321 9.74 -6.14 -0.29
C ASN A 321 10.08 -7.24 0.75
N GLY A 322 9.07 -7.64 1.53
CA GLY A 322 9.19 -8.65 2.60
C GLY A 322 9.88 -8.17 3.90
N THR A 323 10.48 -6.98 3.91
CA THR A 323 11.18 -6.41 5.07
C THR A 323 10.21 -5.62 5.94
N PHE A 324 10.28 -5.78 7.27
CA PHE A 324 9.50 -4.97 8.21
C PHE A 324 10.10 -3.56 8.31
N ILE A 325 9.24 -2.54 8.14
CA ILE A 325 9.65 -1.13 8.08
C ILE A 325 9.34 -0.42 9.39
N ALA A 326 8.09 -0.49 9.83
CA ALA A 326 7.64 0.18 11.05
C ALA A 326 6.33 -0.41 11.59
N ARG A 327 6.12 -0.22 12.89
CA ARG A 327 4.81 -0.32 13.56
C ARG A 327 4.42 1.06 14.09
N VAL A 328 3.17 1.43 13.92
CA VAL A 328 2.56 2.62 14.51
C VAL A 328 1.44 2.19 15.44
N THR A 329 1.41 2.73 16.65
CA THR A 329 0.33 2.48 17.62
C THR A 329 -0.22 3.76 18.20
N GLY A 330 -1.49 3.76 18.61
CA GLY A 330 -2.12 4.91 19.27
C GLY A 330 -3.43 5.36 18.63
N TYR A 331 -3.67 6.67 18.62
CA TYR A 331 -4.85 7.28 18.00
C TYR A 331 -4.65 7.37 16.49
N ILE A 332 -5.52 6.72 15.71
CA ILE A 332 -5.40 6.61 14.25
C ILE A 332 -6.81 6.77 13.68
N GLY A 333 -7.03 7.78 12.83
CA GLY A 333 -8.38 8.17 12.35
C GLY A 333 -8.85 9.53 12.85
N ASN A 334 -10.09 9.89 12.57
CA ASN A 334 -10.68 11.20 12.85
C ASN A 334 -11.70 11.14 14.00
N ASP A 335 -11.69 12.12 14.91
CA ASP A 335 -12.69 12.22 15.99
C ASP A 335 -14.05 12.71 15.47
N LYS A 336 -14.02 13.60 14.48
CA LYS A 336 -15.21 14.11 13.80
C LYS A 336 -15.45 13.27 12.57
N PHE A 337 -16.43 12.38 12.65
CA PHE A 337 -16.74 11.43 11.59
C PHE A 337 -18.24 11.25 11.39
N SER A 338 -18.63 10.73 10.23
CA SER A 338 -19.96 10.23 9.89
C SER A 338 -19.81 8.88 9.17
N GLY A 339 -20.77 7.96 9.36
CA GLY A 339 -20.64 6.58 8.92
C GLY A 339 -19.68 5.74 9.78
N ASP A 340 -19.61 4.44 9.52
CA ASP A 340 -18.89 3.46 10.33
C ASP A 340 -17.86 2.64 9.53
N THR A 341 -17.61 2.97 8.26
CA THR A 341 -16.72 2.20 7.37
C THR A 341 -15.39 2.87 7.07
N GLN A 342 -14.39 2.03 6.79
CA GLN A 342 -13.09 2.35 6.21
C GLN A 342 -12.94 1.72 4.82
N TYR A 343 -12.18 2.38 3.95
CA TYR A 343 -11.92 1.91 2.59
C TYR A 343 -10.54 2.32 2.08
N PHE A 344 -10.06 1.59 1.07
CA PHE A 344 -8.80 1.85 0.38
C PHE A 344 -9.05 2.50 -0.99
N LYS A 345 -8.07 3.28 -1.45
CA LYS A 345 -7.98 3.85 -2.78
C LYS A 345 -6.54 3.76 -3.27
N PHE A 346 -6.34 3.61 -4.57
CA PHE A 346 -5.05 3.66 -5.23
C PHE A 346 -5.13 4.47 -6.53
N GLY A 347 -4.05 5.13 -6.94
CA GLY A 347 -4.02 5.99 -8.12
C GLY A 347 -3.61 7.42 -7.79
N HIS A 348 -3.64 8.30 -8.77
CA HIS A 348 -3.22 9.68 -8.61
C HIS A 348 -4.29 10.50 -7.87
N TYR A 349 -3.93 11.05 -6.71
CA TYR A 349 -4.52 12.26 -6.18
C TYR A 349 -3.40 13.28 -5.97
N ARG A 350 -3.25 14.22 -6.90
CA ARG A 350 -2.15 15.19 -6.88
C ARG A 350 -2.60 16.61 -7.20
N ASP A 351 -1.86 17.57 -6.68
CA ASP A 351 -2.00 18.96 -7.09
C ASP A 351 -1.59 19.12 -8.56
N TYR A 352 -2.17 20.10 -9.27
CA TYR A 352 -1.72 20.46 -10.60
C TYR A 352 -0.27 20.97 -10.58
N ASP A 353 0.52 20.57 -11.57
CA ASP A 353 1.94 20.92 -11.76
C ASP A 353 2.12 21.70 -13.07
N ARG A 354 1.77 21.07 -14.20
CA ARG A 354 2.14 21.48 -15.57
C ARG A 354 1.32 20.73 -16.62
N ASP A 355 1.09 21.36 -17.77
CA ASP A 355 0.39 20.76 -18.92
C ASP A 355 1.16 19.60 -19.57
N ASP A 356 2.51 19.60 -19.51
CA ASP A 356 3.37 18.54 -20.09
C ASP A 356 3.61 17.36 -19.12
N LEU A 357 2.86 17.29 -18.03
CA LEU A 357 2.92 16.19 -17.08
C LEU A 357 2.41 14.90 -17.73
N GLN A 358 3.17 13.83 -17.56
CA GLN A 358 2.67 12.48 -17.68
C GLN A 358 3.29 11.64 -16.57
N SER A 359 2.45 10.95 -15.80
CA SER A 359 2.88 9.97 -14.81
C SER A 359 1.91 8.79 -14.77
N THR A 360 2.44 7.59 -14.58
CA THR A 360 1.68 6.35 -14.48
C THR A 360 2.03 5.65 -13.18
N VAL A 361 1.02 5.26 -12.40
CA VAL A 361 1.19 4.26 -11.34
C VAL A 361 0.64 2.92 -11.80
N TYR A 362 1.46 1.89 -11.72
CA TYR A 362 1.09 0.50 -11.98
C TYR A 362 0.67 -0.18 -10.69
N LEU A 363 -0.40 -0.97 -10.73
CA LEU A 363 -0.92 -1.75 -9.62
C LEU A 363 -1.10 -3.21 -10.05
N ASP A 364 -0.62 -4.13 -9.22
CA ASP A 364 -0.67 -5.58 -9.43
C ASP A 364 -0.85 -6.31 -8.09
N ARG A 365 -1.29 -7.58 -8.14
CA ARG A 365 -1.41 -8.50 -7.00
C ARG A 365 -2.15 -7.93 -5.77
N PHE A 366 -3.24 -7.20 -5.97
CA PHE A 366 -4.02 -6.69 -4.84
C PHE A 366 -4.67 -7.83 -4.06
N ARG A 367 -4.47 -7.82 -2.74
CA ARG A 367 -5.06 -8.73 -1.76
C ARG A 367 -5.54 -7.92 -0.57
N ARG A 368 -6.67 -8.31 -0.02
CA ARG A 368 -7.18 -7.83 1.26
C ARG A 368 -7.92 -8.94 1.98
N GLY A 369 -7.77 -9.04 3.30
CA GLY A 369 -8.62 -9.90 4.14
C GLY A 369 -8.51 -9.54 5.62
N PRO A 370 -9.25 -10.22 6.51
CA PRO A 370 -9.16 -9.99 7.94
C PRO A 370 -7.96 -10.69 8.61
N HIS A 371 -7.30 -11.61 7.90
CA HIS A 371 -6.14 -12.34 8.41
C HIS A 371 -4.92 -12.15 7.50
N ARG A 372 -3.73 -12.26 8.08
CA ARG A 372 -2.47 -12.17 7.35
C ARG A 372 -2.38 -13.21 6.22
N SER A 373 -2.91 -14.41 6.44
CA SER A 373 -2.94 -15.51 5.47
C SER A 373 -3.70 -15.19 4.19
N ASP A 374 -4.58 -14.19 4.22
CA ASP A 374 -5.39 -13.79 3.06
C ASP A 374 -4.61 -12.86 2.11
N VAL A 375 -3.41 -12.41 2.54
CA VAL A 375 -2.55 -11.45 1.83
C VAL A 375 -1.06 -11.87 1.80
N ASP A 376 -0.76 -13.09 2.26
CA ASP A 376 0.61 -13.63 2.39
C ASP A 376 1.29 -13.94 1.04
#